data_AF-A0A4R6FZH2-F1
#
_entry.id   AF-A0A4R6FZH2-F1
#
_cell.length_a   1.000
_cell.length_b   1.000
_cell.length_c   1.000
_cell.angle_alpha   90.00
_cell.angle_beta   90.00
_cell.angle_gamma   90.00
#
_symmetry.space_group_name_H-M   'P 1'
#
loop_
_entity.id
_entity.type
_entity.pdbx_description
1 polymer ?
#
loop_
_entity_poly.entity_id
_entity_poly.type
_entity_poly.pdbx_seq_one_letter_code
_entity_poly.pdbx_strand_id
1 'polypeptide(L)'
;MKEPAPTVRIDNHLINSLYTDAMLLADEARAYFDEIGRQDQRGLDPMARVSFSCESLKVTTRLMHIIAWLLARRAVLAGDLTEQDALAPSRRLGPGPVSDGEAVARMPDAAQALVQASIDLHRRVALQDAALATAPEAAPSNISPARAMLDRLSGAF
;
A
#
# COMPACT_ATOMS: atom_id res chain seq x y z
N MET A 1 -6.14 -38.45 5.99
CA MET A 1 -4.86 -37.73 5.85
C MET A 1 -5.19 -36.43 5.11
N LYS A 2 -5.19 -35.28 5.79
CA LYS A 2 -5.69 -33.99 5.24
C LYS A 2 -4.48 -33.21 4.71
N GLU A 3 -4.42 -32.96 3.42
CA GLU A 3 -3.32 -32.20 2.79
C GLU A 3 -3.22 -30.78 3.38
N PRO A 4 -2.00 -30.25 3.62
CA PRO A 4 -1.84 -28.89 4.11
C PRO A 4 -2.21 -27.87 3.02
N ALA A 5 -2.93 -26.82 3.40
CA ALA A 5 -3.30 -25.71 2.53
C ALA A 5 -2.06 -24.88 2.13
N PRO A 6 -2.05 -24.26 0.93
CA PRO A 6 -0.93 -23.44 0.49
C PRO A 6 -0.75 -22.21 1.40
N THR A 7 0.44 -22.06 1.96
CA THR A 7 0.86 -20.90 2.77
C THR A 7 1.28 -19.76 1.85
N VAL A 8 0.65 -18.59 2.01
CA VAL A 8 0.98 -17.38 1.24
C VAL A 8 2.15 -16.68 1.92
N ARG A 9 3.38 -16.90 1.43
CA ARG A 9 4.55 -16.07 1.77
C ARG A 9 4.63 -14.92 0.78
N ILE A 10 4.74 -13.69 1.27
CA ILE A 10 4.96 -12.53 0.40
C ILE A 10 6.39 -12.56 -0.15
N ASP A 11 6.51 -12.39 -1.46
CA ASP A 11 7.78 -12.32 -2.16
C ASP A 11 8.56 -11.05 -1.77
N ASN A 12 9.86 -11.20 -1.45
CA ASN A 12 10.77 -10.09 -1.15
C ASN A 12 10.79 -9.06 -2.30
N HIS A 13 10.74 -9.52 -3.55
CA HIS A 13 10.68 -8.66 -4.73
C HIS A 13 9.40 -7.82 -4.74
N LEU A 14 8.26 -8.37 -4.33
CA LEU A 14 6.99 -7.63 -4.27
C LEU A 14 7.06 -6.52 -3.22
N ILE A 15 7.62 -6.79 -2.04
CA ILE A 15 7.77 -5.76 -0.99
C ILE A 15 8.70 -4.64 -1.45
N ASN A 16 9.83 -4.96 -2.09
CA ASN A 16 10.74 -3.94 -2.60
C ASN A 16 10.11 -3.12 -3.71
N SER A 17 9.38 -3.75 -4.63
CA SER A 17 8.64 -3.04 -5.69
C SER A 17 7.59 -2.10 -5.11
N LEU A 18 6.78 -2.55 -4.15
CA LEU A 18 5.79 -1.69 -3.48
C LEU A 18 6.43 -0.54 -2.71
N TYR A 19 7.60 -0.77 -2.11
CA TYR A 19 8.37 0.28 -1.44
C TYR A 19 8.87 1.34 -2.43
N THR A 20 9.42 0.92 -3.57
CA THR A 20 9.82 1.84 -4.63
C THR A 20 8.61 2.62 -5.18
N ASP A 21 7.51 1.95 -5.48
CA ASP A 21 6.25 2.58 -5.92
C ASP A 21 5.80 3.65 -4.90
N ALA A 22 5.81 3.32 -3.60
CA ALA A 22 5.41 4.23 -2.54
C ALA A 22 6.33 5.46 -2.42
N MET A 23 7.64 5.25 -2.51
CA MET A 23 8.63 6.34 -2.43
C MET A 23 8.53 7.28 -3.64
N LEU A 24 8.34 6.74 -4.85
CA LEU A 24 8.15 7.54 -6.05
C LEU A 24 6.86 8.36 -5.97
N LEU A 25 5.75 7.73 -5.58
CA LEU A 25 4.46 8.42 -5.46
C LEU A 25 4.49 9.48 -4.34
N ALA A 26 5.22 9.24 -3.25
CA ALA A 26 5.41 10.23 -2.20
C ALA A 26 6.22 11.44 -2.67
N ASP A 27 7.27 11.23 -3.46
CA ASP A 27 8.04 12.33 -4.03
C ASP A 27 7.23 13.13 -5.06
N GLU A 28 6.47 12.44 -5.92
CA GLU A 28 5.59 13.08 -6.91
C GLU A 28 4.48 13.90 -6.22
N ALA A 29 3.83 13.33 -5.20
CA ALA A 29 2.82 14.04 -4.41
C ALA A 29 3.39 15.26 -3.71
N ARG A 30 4.58 15.14 -3.11
CA ARG A 30 5.28 16.26 -2.46
C ARG A 30 5.60 17.35 -3.48
N ALA A 31 6.21 17.00 -4.62
CA ALA A 31 6.54 17.95 -5.66
C ALA A 31 5.30 18.70 -6.19
N TYR A 32 4.19 17.98 -6.42
CA TYR A 32 2.95 18.58 -6.88
C TYR A 32 2.33 19.50 -5.82
N PHE A 33 2.14 19.04 -4.59
CA PHE A 33 1.45 19.83 -3.58
C PHE A 33 2.28 21.02 -3.05
N ASP A 34 3.62 20.95 -3.05
CA ASP A 34 4.50 22.06 -2.63
C ASP A 34 4.64 23.17 -3.69
N GLU A 35 4.74 22.80 -4.97
CA GLU A 35 5.00 23.73 -6.07
C GLU A 35 3.71 24.23 -6.72
N ILE A 36 2.81 23.31 -7.09
CA ILE A 36 1.61 23.60 -7.87
C ILE A 36 0.45 24.02 -6.96
N GLY A 37 0.41 23.54 -5.71
CA GLY A 37 -0.56 23.96 -4.71
C GLY A 37 -0.61 25.47 -4.48
N ARG A 38 0.45 26.23 -4.77
CA ARG A 38 0.45 27.70 -4.64
C ARG A 38 -0.01 28.45 -5.89
N GLN A 39 0.08 27.85 -7.07
CA GLN A 39 -0.33 28.48 -8.33
C GLN A 39 -1.77 28.11 -8.71
N ASP A 40 -2.12 26.83 -8.66
CA ASP A 40 -3.47 26.32 -8.97
C ASP A 40 -4.51 26.82 -7.97
N GLN A 41 -4.13 26.99 -6.69
CA GLN A 41 -5.03 27.54 -5.67
C GLN A 41 -5.39 29.02 -5.88
N ARG A 42 -4.65 29.79 -6.68
CA ARG A 42 -4.96 31.22 -6.87
C ARG A 42 -6.24 31.44 -7.69
N GLY A 43 -6.62 30.46 -8.52
CA GLY A 43 -7.86 30.47 -9.29
C GLY A 43 -9.05 29.77 -8.62
N LEU A 44 -8.81 29.09 -7.49
CA LEU A 44 -9.84 28.35 -6.76
C LEU A 44 -10.55 29.24 -5.74
N ASP A 45 -11.85 29.01 -5.56
CA ASP A 45 -12.58 29.64 -4.46
C ASP A 45 -12.07 29.16 -3.08
N PRO A 46 -12.33 29.89 -1.99
CA PRO A 46 -11.84 29.53 -0.67
C PRO A 46 -12.21 28.12 -0.21
N MET A 47 -13.39 27.62 -0.56
CA MET A 47 -13.85 26.28 -0.18
C MET A 47 -13.09 25.20 -0.96
N ALA A 48 -12.91 25.39 -2.27
CA ALA A 48 -12.13 24.49 -3.11
C ALA A 48 -10.66 24.40 -2.65
N ARG A 49 -10.07 25.50 -2.15
CA ARG A 49 -8.72 25.49 -1.56
C ARG A 49 -8.62 24.66 -0.27
N VAL A 50 -9.65 24.73 0.57
CA VAL A 50 -9.73 23.91 1.80
C VAL A 50 -9.87 22.43 1.42
N SER A 51 -10.80 22.10 0.52
CA SER A 51 -10.98 20.73 0.04
C SER A 51 -9.70 20.17 -0.56
N PHE A 52 -9.00 20.94 -1.40
CA PHE A 52 -7.70 20.55 -1.95
C PHE A 52 -6.69 20.23 -0.84
N SER A 53 -6.55 21.11 0.15
CA SER A 53 -5.62 20.91 1.27
C SER A 53 -5.96 19.67 2.10
N CYS A 54 -7.25 19.42 2.32
CA CYS A 54 -7.72 18.20 2.99
C CYS A 54 -7.36 16.95 2.19
N GLU A 55 -7.57 16.94 0.87
CA GLU A 55 -7.23 15.80 0.03
C GLU A 55 -5.71 15.57 -0.05
N SER A 56 -4.89 16.63 -0.11
CA SER A 56 -3.43 16.52 -0.02
C SER A 56 -2.98 15.84 1.29
N LEU A 57 -3.57 16.23 2.42
CA LEU A 57 -3.27 15.63 3.72
C LEU A 57 -3.67 14.15 3.78
N LYS A 58 -4.79 13.79 3.14
CA LYS A 58 -5.23 12.39 3.04
C LYS A 58 -4.27 11.56 2.21
N VAL A 59 -3.76 12.10 1.11
CA VAL A 59 -2.72 11.45 0.27
C VAL A 59 -1.47 11.19 1.09
N THR A 60 -0.91 12.22 1.74
CA THR A 60 0.34 12.08 2.51
C THR A 60 0.17 11.12 3.68
N THR A 61 -0.98 11.15 4.36
CA THR A 61 -1.29 10.21 5.45
C THR A 61 -1.37 8.77 4.95
N ARG A 62 -2.03 8.52 3.80
CA ARG A 62 -2.07 7.17 3.19
C ARG A 62 -0.68 6.67 2.84
N LEU A 63 0.14 7.51 2.21
CA LEU A 63 1.51 7.17 1.83
C LEU A 63 2.40 6.90 3.04
N MET A 64 2.27 7.69 4.11
CA MET A 64 2.98 7.47 5.35
C MET A 64 2.65 6.10 5.98
N HIS A 65 1.37 5.73 6.04
CA HIS A 65 0.97 4.42 6.56
C HIS A 65 1.51 3.27 5.70
N ILE A 66 1.45 3.40 4.38
CA ILE A 66 2.02 2.43 3.44
C ILE A 66 3.52 2.26 3.68
N ILE A 67 4.27 3.36 3.75
CA ILE A 67 5.72 3.35 3.93
C ILE A 67 6.09 2.75 5.30
N ALA A 68 5.39 3.12 6.36
CA ALA A 68 5.63 2.57 7.70
C ALA A 68 5.45 1.04 7.73
N TRP A 69 4.37 0.54 7.10
CA TRP A 69 4.12 -0.89 6.99
C TRP A 69 5.20 -1.61 6.17
N LEU A 70 5.60 -1.04 5.03
CA LEU A 70 6.64 -1.60 4.16
C LEU A 70 8.01 -1.62 4.85
N LEU A 71 8.35 -0.61 5.63
CA LEU A 71 9.57 -0.60 6.44
C LEU A 71 9.56 -1.69 7.50
N ALA A 72 8.45 -1.90 8.21
CA ALA A 72 8.32 -3.00 9.14
C ALA A 72 8.52 -4.35 8.44
N ARG A 73 7.95 -4.53 7.25
CA ARG A 73 8.10 -5.76 6.45
C ARG A 73 9.53 -5.98 5.96
N ARG A 74 10.24 -4.92 5.58
CA ARG A 74 11.66 -4.98 5.21
C ARG A 74 12.53 -5.34 6.41
N ALA A 75 12.23 -4.83 7.61
CA ALA A 75 12.92 -5.22 8.84
C ALA A 75 12.74 -6.73 9.13
N VAL A 76 11.56 -7.30 8.87
CA VAL A 76 11.36 -8.76 8.98
C VAL A 76 12.22 -9.52 7.97
N LEU A 77 12.27 -9.05 6.72
CA LEU A 77 13.09 -9.69 5.68
C LEU A 77 14.60 -9.59 5.97
N ALA A 78 15.04 -8.54 6.66
CA ALA A 78 16.41 -8.37 7.12
C ALA A 78 16.74 -9.20 8.38
N GLY A 79 15.72 -9.74 9.06
CA GLY A 79 15.88 -10.44 10.34
C GLY A 79 15.94 -9.51 11.56
N ASP A 80 15.75 -8.20 11.37
CA ASP A 80 15.76 -7.19 12.44
C ASP A 80 14.45 -7.15 13.23
N LEU A 81 13.39 -7.77 12.71
CA LEU A 81 12.06 -7.83 13.32
C LEU A 81 11.44 -9.21 13.15
N THR A 82 10.73 -9.71 14.16
CA THR A 82 10.02 -10.98 14.03
C THR A 82 8.70 -10.82 13.27
N GLU A 83 8.19 -11.90 12.67
CA GLU A 83 6.86 -11.91 12.04
C GLU A 83 5.75 -11.51 13.03
N GLN A 84 5.84 -12.01 14.26
CA GLN A 84 4.85 -11.72 15.31
C GLN A 84 4.87 -10.23 15.69
N ASP A 85 6.04 -9.62 15.84
CA ASP A 85 6.17 -8.19 16.14
C ASP A 85 5.67 -7.31 14.99
N ALA A 86 5.90 -7.72 13.74
CA ALA A 86 5.41 -7.01 12.57
C ALA A 86 3.89 -7.07 12.42
N LEU A 87 3.25 -8.12 12.95
CA LEU A 87 1.80 -8.27 12.98
C LEU A 87 1.13 -7.61 14.20
N ALA A 88 1.91 -6.99 15.09
CA ALA A 88 1.37 -6.24 16.22
C ALA A 88 0.38 -5.17 15.75
N PRO A 89 -0.72 -4.91 16.49
CA PRO A 89 -1.75 -3.95 16.07
C PRO A 89 -1.24 -2.56 15.68
N SER A 90 -0.16 -2.09 16.30
CA SER A 90 0.47 -0.79 16.01
C SER A 90 1.29 -0.74 14.72
N ARG A 91 1.63 -1.90 14.13
CA ARG A 91 2.40 -2.01 12.88
C ARG A 91 1.58 -2.52 11.71
N ARG A 92 0.31 -2.84 11.96
CA ARG A 92 -0.70 -3.08 10.91
C ARG A 92 -0.90 -1.81 10.08
N LEU A 93 -1.24 -1.97 8.81
CA LEU A 93 -1.52 -0.83 7.92
C LEU A 93 -2.69 0.03 8.44
N GLY A 94 -3.72 -0.62 8.98
CA GLY A 94 -4.93 0.04 9.44
C GLY A 94 -5.79 0.61 8.30
N PRO A 95 -6.92 1.26 8.64
CA PRO A 95 -7.72 1.96 7.65
C PRO A 95 -7.01 3.23 7.17
N GLY A 96 -7.03 3.45 5.85
CA GLY A 96 -6.55 4.69 5.26
C GLY A 96 -7.62 5.80 5.31
N PRO A 97 -7.23 7.08 5.32
CA PRO A 97 -8.15 8.19 5.15
C PRO A 97 -9.04 8.04 3.90
N VAL A 98 -10.33 8.33 4.06
CA VAL A 98 -11.33 8.28 2.98
C VAL A 98 -11.36 9.62 2.25
N SER A 99 -11.13 9.57 0.93
CA SER A 99 -11.26 10.73 0.05
C SER A 99 -12.72 10.95 -0.36
N ASP A 100 -13.12 12.21 -0.48
CA ASP A 100 -14.45 12.58 -0.94
C ASP A 100 -14.44 12.68 -2.48
N GLY A 101 -15.19 11.79 -3.14
CA GLY A 101 -15.22 11.71 -4.60
C GLY A 101 -15.68 13.01 -5.28
N GLU A 102 -16.63 13.74 -4.68
CA GLU A 102 -17.09 15.02 -5.24
C GLU A 102 -16.02 16.11 -5.10
N ALA A 103 -15.32 16.14 -3.95
CA ALA A 103 -14.22 17.06 -3.73
C ALA A 103 -13.07 16.78 -4.71
N VAL A 104 -12.72 15.50 -4.89
CA VAL A 104 -11.66 15.07 -5.80
C VAL A 104 -12.01 15.42 -7.24
N ALA A 105 -13.25 15.18 -7.70
CA ALA A 105 -13.67 15.48 -9.07
C ALA A 105 -13.58 16.98 -9.44
N ARG A 106 -13.52 17.88 -8.45
CA ARG A 106 -13.33 19.33 -8.64
C ARG A 106 -11.87 19.78 -8.64
N MET A 107 -10.92 18.88 -8.35
CA MET A 107 -9.49 19.19 -8.34
C MET A 107 -8.91 19.12 -9.77
N PRO A 108 -7.74 19.72 -10.03
CA PRO A 108 -7.03 19.52 -11.29
C PRO A 108 -6.71 18.03 -11.54
N ASP A 109 -6.69 17.62 -12.81
CA ASP A 109 -6.52 16.22 -13.21
C ASP A 109 -5.27 15.56 -12.61
N ALA A 110 -4.17 16.29 -12.52
CA ALA A 110 -2.93 15.82 -11.90
C ALA A 110 -3.13 15.48 -10.40
N ALA A 111 -3.88 16.30 -9.67
CA ALA A 111 -4.19 16.03 -8.27
C ALA A 111 -5.13 14.83 -8.11
N GLN A 112 -6.12 14.70 -9.01
CA GLN A 112 -7.02 13.54 -9.04
C GLN A 112 -6.23 12.24 -9.24
N ALA A 113 -5.28 12.25 -10.18
CA ALA A 113 -4.40 11.11 -10.45
C ALA A 113 -3.59 10.71 -9.21
N LEU A 114 -3.01 11.66 -8.49
CA LEU A 114 -2.27 11.41 -7.25
C LEU A 114 -3.16 10.84 -6.14
N VAL A 115 -4.37 11.38 -5.97
CA VAL A 115 -5.35 10.86 -5.01
C VAL A 115 -5.68 9.42 -5.34
N GLN A 116 -5.97 9.11 -6.60
CA GLN A 116 -6.37 7.77 -6.99
C GLN A 116 -5.22 6.76 -6.92
N ALA A 117 -4.02 7.14 -7.38
CA ALA A 117 -2.83 6.31 -7.29
C ALA A 117 -2.53 5.91 -5.84
N SER A 118 -2.67 6.86 -4.90
CA SER A 118 -2.42 6.60 -3.49
C SER A 118 -3.54 5.78 -2.82
N ILE A 119 -4.80 5.84 -3.31
CA ILE A 119 -5.89 4.94 -2.89
C ILE A 119 -5.60 3.52 -3.37
N ASP A 120 -5.23 3.36 -4.64
CA ASP A 120 -4.99 2.06 -5.26
C ASP A 120 -3.77 1.36 -4.65
N LEU A 121 -2.71 2.12 -4.38
CA LEU A 121 -1.54 1.59 -3.67
C LEU A 121 -1.90 1.16 -2.25
N HIS A 122 -2.66 1.96 -1.50
CA HIS A 122 -3.13 1.57 -0.17
C HIS A 122 -3.95 0.28 -0.22
N ARG A 123 -4.85 0.13 -1.20
CA ARG A 123 -5.66 -1.09 -1.38
C ARG A 123 -4.77 -2.30 -1.65
N ARG A 124 -3.77 -2.18 -2.53
CA ARG A 124 -2.81 -3.25 -2.84
C ARG A 124 -2.06 -3.70 -1.58
N VAL A 125 -1.57 -2.75 -0.77
CA VAL A 125 -0.85 -3.04 0.47
C VAL A 125 -1.78 -3.62 1.54
N ALA A 126 -3.03 -3.16 1.63
CA ALA A 126 -4.02 -3.73 2.54
C ALA A 126 -4.33 -5.20 2.25
N LEU A 127 -4.36 -5.59 0.97
CA LEU A 127 -4.49 -7.00 0.58
C LEU A 127 -3.29 -7.84 1.05
N GLN A 128 -2.08 -7.29 0.98
CA GLN A 128 -0.88 -7.95 1.50
C GLN A 128 -0.92 -8.09 3.03
N ASP A 129 -1.31 -7.04 3.74
CA ASP A 129 -1.49 -7.04 5.20
C ASP A 129 -2.53 -8.08 5.65
N ALA A 130 -3.64 -8.21 4.94
CA ALA A 130 -4.66 -9.23 5.19
C ALA A 130 -4.17 -10.65 4.89
N ALA A 131 -3.41 -10.84 3.81
CA ALA A 131 -2.85 -12.15 3.45
C ALA A 131 -1.87 -12.66 4.54
N LEU A 132 -1.03 -11.78 5.10
CA LEU A 132 -0.14 -12.15 6.21
C LEU A 132 -0.91 -12.51 7.49
N ALA A 133 -2.00 -11.80 7.78
CA ALA A 133 -2.83 -12.05 8.96
C ALA A 133 -3.48 -13.44 8.98
N THR A 134 -3.67 -14.03 7.80
CA THR A 134 -4.40 -15.28 7.60
C THR A 134 -3.49 -16.46 7.29
N ALA A 135 -2.17 -16.24 7.15
CA ALA A 135 -1.20 -17.28 6.84
C ALA A 135 -0.92 -18.17 8.07
N PRO A 136 -1.05 -19.51 7.97
CA PRO A 136 -0.67 -20.41 9.05
C PRO A 136 0.84 -20.39 9.32
N GLU A 137 1.21 -20.35 10.60
CA GLU A 137 2.58 -20.37 11.09
C GLU A 137 3.17 -21.78 10.94
N ALA A 138 3.92 -22.08 9.85
CA ALA A 138 5.12 -22.96 9.87
C ALA A 138 5.70 -23.36 8.48
N ALA A 139 7.03 -23.54 8.51
CA ALA A 139 7.97 -24.22 7.60
C ALA A 139 8.55 -23.47 6.36
N PRO A 140 9.87 -23.60 6.08
CA PRO A 140 10.54 -22.99 4.94
C PRO A 140 10.35 -23.84 3.68
N SER A 141 9.34 -23.53 2.87
CA SER A 141 9.24 -24.03 1.50
C SER A 141 9.44 -22.87 0.51
N ASN A 142 10.48 -22.98 -0.31
CA ASN A 142 10.92 -21.97 -1.30
C ASN A 142 10.04 -21.95 -2.58
N ILE A 143 8.77 -22.37 -2.51
CA ILE A 143 7.93 -22.54 -3.69
C ILE A 143 6.85 -21.47 -3.70
N SER A 144 6.90 -20.60 -4.71
CA SER A 144 5.87 -19.59 -4.97
C SER A 144 4.47 -20.24 -5.04
N PRO A 145 3.43 -19.63 -4.44
CA PRO A 145 2.08 -20.19 -4.40
C PRO A 145 1.47 -20.40 -5.79
N ALA A 146 1.84 -19.59 -6.78
CA ALA A 146 1.45 -19.80 -8.17
C ALA A 146 2.05 -21.09 -8.76
N ARG A 147 3.28 -21.43 -8.35
CA ARG A 147 3.99 -22.63 -8.78
C ARG A 147 3.39 -23.88 -8.12
N ALA A 148 2.97 -23.78 -6.86
CA ALA A 148 2.22 -24.83 -6.18
C ALA A 148 0.85 -25.12 -6.83
N MET A 149 0.18 -24.09 -7.37
CA MET A 149 -1.05 -24.26 -8.14
C MET A 149 -0.80 -24.93 -9.50
N LEU A 150 0.27 -24.57 -10.20
CA LEU A 150 0.66 -25.19 -11.46
C LEU A 150 1.04 -26.67 -11.29
N ASP A 151 1.79 -27.01 -10.23
CA ASP A 151 2.15 -28.40 -9.93
C ASP A 151 0.91 -29.27 -9.67
N ARG A 152 -0.06 -28.75 -8.91
CA ARG A 152 -1.34 -29.46 -8.67
C ARG A 152 -2.14 -29.70 -9.95
N LEU A 153 -2.12 -28.76 -10.89
CA LEU A 153 -2.77 -28.94 -12.19
C LEU A 153 -2.02 -29.97 -13.05
N SER A 154 -0.69 -30.02 -12.97
CA SER A 154 0.12 -30.97 -13.74
C SER A 154 0.00 -32.42 -13.27
N GLY A 155 -0.29 -32.66 -11.99
CA GLY A 155 -0.51 -34.00 -11.43
C GLY A 155 -1.93 -34.56 -11.60
N ALA A 156 -2.85 -33.80 -12.20
CA ALA A 156 -4.25 -34.19 -12.39
C ALA A 156 -4.56 -34.77 -13.79
N PHE A 157 -3.54 -34.92 -14.64
CA PHE A 157 -3.60 -35.54 -15.97
C PHE A 157 -2.63 -36.73 -16.04
#